data_AF-B6QH58-F1
#
_entry.id   AF-B6QH58-F1
#
_cell.length_a   1.000
_cell.length_b   1.000
_cell.length_c   1.000
_cell.angle_alpha   90.00
_cell.angle_beta   90.00
_cell.angle_gamma   90.00
#
_symmetry.space_group_name_H-M   'P 1'
#
loop_
_entity.id
_entity.type
_entity.pdbx_description
1 polymer ?
#
loop_
_entity_poly.entity_id
_entity_poly.type
_entity_poly.pdbx_seq_one_letter_code
_entity_poly.pdbx_strand_id
1 'polypeptide(L)'
;MTVTALWYRTMELDGAIGSLEVLPEIVEAVGKDMTVLFDSGIRTGADIVKAIALGAKAVFVGRPVMYGYGINGKEGAKEVLQGLLADFYLSMAIAGIPSIADCRREVLRRVQYGGDLKASL
;
A
#
# COMPACT_ATOMS: atom_id res chain seq x y z
N MET A 1 -5.99 12.48 22.65
CA MET A 1 -5.18 11.69 21.70
C MET A 1 -5.48 12.25 20.31
N THR A 2 -4.67 13.20 19.84
CA THR A 2 -4.86 13.80 18.52
C THR A 2 -4.36 12.80 17.49
N VAL A 3 -5.25 12.26 16.65
CA VAL A 3 -4.84 11.39 15.53
C VAL A 3 -4.42 12.31 14.39
N THR A 4 -3.14 12.65 14.33
CA THR A 4 -2.57 13.34 13.18
C THR A 4 -2.23 12.28 12.13
N ALA A 5 -2.85 12.35 10.95
CA ALA A 5 -2.63 11.39 9.87
C ALA A 5 -1.99 12.08 8.66
N LEU A 6 -0.94 11.47 8.10
CA LEU A 6 -0.35 11.89 6.83
C LEU A 6 -0.81 10.93 5.73
N TRP A 7 -1.39 11.50 4.67
CA TRP A 7 -1.83 10.77 3.49
C TRP A 7 -0.93 11.14 2.31
N TYR A 8 -0.34 10.14 1.66
CA TYR A 8 0.61 10.34 0.57
C TYR A 8 0.18 9.63 -0.70
N ARG A 9 0.14 10.37 -1.82
CA ARG A 9 -0.23 9.95 -3.18
C ARG A 9 0.56 10.75 -4.22
N THR A 10 0.97 10.13 -5.33
CA THR A 10 1.71 10.82 -6.43
C THR A 10 0.98 10.90 -7.78
N MET A 11 -0.32 10.59 -7.86
CA MET A 11 -1.07 10.58 -9.14
C MET A 11 -1.31 11.97 -9.78
N GLU A 12 -0.84 13.06 -9.17
CA GLU A 12 -1.09 14.43 -9.62
C GLU A 12 0.03 14.98 -10.53
N LEU A 13 1.26 14.47 -10.41
CA LEU A 13 2.40 14.91 -11.21
C LEU A 13 2.98 13.73 -11.98
N ASP A 14 2.86 13.78 -13.31
CA ASP A 14 3.42 12.75 -14.17
C ASP A 14 4.96 12.76 -14.11
N GLY A 15 5.56 11.58 -14.14
CA GLY A 15 7.00 11.39 -13.93
C GLY A 15 7.50 11.50 -12.48
N ALA A 16 6.62 11.71 -11.50
CA ALA A 16 7.00 11.67 -10.09
C ALA A 16 7.44 10.27 -9.65
N ILE A 17 8.33 10.22 -8.64
CA ILE A 17 8.76 8.96 -8.02
C ILE A 17 7.57 8.13 -7.53
N GLY A 18 7.70 6.80 -7.62
CA GLY A 18 6.67 5.88 -7.17
C GLY A 18 6.36 6.08 -5.68
N SER A 19 5.08 6.21 -5.31
CA SER A 19 4.73 6.58 -3.94
C SER A 19 5.22 5.56 -2.89
N LEU A 20 5.30 4.29 -3.26
CA LEU A 20 5.79 3.22 -2.40
C LEU A 20 7.29 3.34 -2.10
N GLU A 21 8.07 3.94 -3.01
CA GLU A 21 9.53 4.13 -2.82
C GLU A 21 9.84 5.18 -1.76
N VAL A 22 9.01 6.22 -1.68
CA VAL A 22 9.17 7.34 -0.73
C VAL A 22 8.54 7.05 0.63
N LEU A 23 7.60 6.11 0.70
CA LEU A 23 6.87 5.78 1.93
C LEU A 23 7.78 5.56 3.15
N PRO A 24 8.91 4.82 3.06
CA PRO A 24 9.83 4.69 4.19
C PRO A 24 10.42 6.00 4.71
N GLU A 25 10.81 6.89 3.81
CA GLU A 25 11.42 8.18 4.16
C GLU A 25 10.40 9.06 4.90
N ILE A 26 9.14 9.01 4.45
CA ILE A 26 8.04 9.70 5.12
C ILE A 26 7.79 9.13 6.53
N VAL A 27 7.72 7.81 6.66
CA VAL A 27 7.52 7.14 7.96
C VAL A 27 8.65 7.49 8.93
N GLU A 28 9.89 7.51 8.46
CA GLU A 28 11.05 7.90 9.27
C GLU A 28 10.97 9.37 9.69
N ALA A 29 10.64 10.27 8.77
CA ALA A 29 10.59 11.71 9.04
C ALA A 29 9.49 12.10 10.05
N VAL A 30 8.32 11.47 9.99
CA VAL A 30 7.21 11.76 10.93
C VAL A 30 7.31 11.00 12.25
N GLY A 31 8.10 9.92 12.29
CA GLY A 31 8.30 9.11 13.47
C GLY A 31 7.00 8.62 14.11
N LYS A 32 6.88 8.77 15.44
CA LYS A 32 5.71 8.31 16.22
C LYS A 32 4.62 9.37 16.34
N ASP A 33 4.87 10.58 15.86
CA ASP A 33 3.99 11.73 16.09
C ASP A 33 2.77 11.73 15.14
N MET A 34 2.86 10.97 14.04
CA MET A 34 1.79 10.86 13.06
C MET A 34 1.55 9.42 12.63
N THR A 35 0.29 9.11 12.33
CA THR A 35 -0.09 7.85 11.69
C THR A 35 0.01 8.01 10.17
N VAL A 36 0.80 7.17 9.51
CA VAL A 36 0.92 7.18 8.05
C VAL A 36 -0.12 6.26 7.44
N LEU A 37 -0.95 6.80 6.55
CA LEU A 37 -1.89 6.05 5.73
C LEU A 37 -1.43 6.12 4.28
N PHE A 38 -1.50 5.01 3.54
CA PHE A 38 -0.95 4.93 2.20
C PHE A 38 -2.03 4.70 1.16
N ASP A 39 -1.99 5.44 0.06
CA ASP A 39 -2.66 5.01 -1.16
C ASP A 39 -1.85 5.41 -2.38
N SER A 40 -1.67 4.46 -3.30
CA SER A 40 -1.18 4.69 -4.65
C SER A 40 -0.98 3.32 -5.26
N GLY A 41 -1.88 2.89 -6.14
CA GLY A 41 -1.64 1.66 -6.90
C GLY A 41 -1.86 0.32 -6.19
N ILE A 42 -2.53 0.26 -5.03
CA ILE A 42 -2.87 -1.03 -4.38
C ILE A 42 -3.81 -1.86 -5.27
N ARG A 43 -3.37 -3.02 -5.77
CA ARG A 43 -4.16 -3.92 -6.63
C ARG A 43 -4.17 -5.37 -6.17
N THR A 44 -3.22 -5.76 -5.33
CA THR A 44 -3.04 -7.13 -4.83
C THR A 44 -2.77 -7.14 -3.33
N GLY A 45 -2.93 -8.30 -2.70
CA GLY A 45 -2.55 -8.56 -1.31
C GLY A 45 -1.06 -8.31 -1.05
N ALA A 46 -0.20 -8.63 -2.01
CA ALA A 46 1.24 -8.37 -1.91
C ALA A 46 1.56 -6.86 -1.84
N ASP A 47 0.79 -6.00 -2.52
CA ASP A 47 0.95 -4.55 -2.42
C ASP A 47 0.61 -4.05 -1.01
N ILE A 48 -0.44 -4.62 -0.41
CA ILE A 48 -0.86 -4.32 0.96
C ILE A 48 0.24 -4.74 1.95
N VAL A 49 0.76 -5.97 1.81
CA VAL A 49 1.88 -6.48 2.64
C VAL A 49 3.07 -5.53 2.55
N LYS A 50 3.49 -5.14 1.35
CA LYS A 50 4.62 -4.22 1.14
C LYS A 50 4.38 -2.86 1.81
N ALA A 51 3.21 -2.25 1.60
CA ALA A 51 2.91 -0.94 2.19
C ALA A 51 2.92 -0.98 3.72
N ILE A 52 2.31 -2.00 4.33
CA ILE A 52 2.32 -2.17 5.79
C ILE A 52 3.74 -2.43 6.31
N ALA A 53 4.50 -3.31 5.64
CA ALA A 53 5.88 -3.60 6.00
C ALA A 53 6.83 -2.40 5.85
N LEU A 54 6.49 -1.44 5.00
CA LEU A 54 7.22 -0.17 4.85
C LEU A 54 6.75 0.92 5.83
N GLY A 55 5.78 0.62 6.70
CA GLY A 55 5.38 1.48 7.83
C GLY A 55 4.01 2.15 7.70
N ALA A 56 3.23 1.85 6.65
CA ALA A 56 1.85 2.32 6.58
C ALA A 56 0.98 1.60 7.64
N LYS A 57 0.12 2.35 8.34
CA LYS A 57 -0.83 1.79 9.30
C LYS A 57 -2.03 1.13 8.63
N ALA A 58 -2.45 1.66 7.49
CA ALA A 58 -3.51 1.14 6.66
C ALA A 58 -3.33 1.63 5.22
N VAL A 59 -4.04 0.99 4.30
CA VAL A 59 -4.05 1.38 2.88
C VAL A 59 -5.44 1.72 2.40
N PHE A 60 -5.55 2.61 1.41
CA PHE A 60 -6.81 2.86 0.69
C PHE A 60 -6.79 2.29 -0.72
N VAL A 61 -7.98 1.93 -1.20
CA VAL A 61 -8.21 1.35 -2.53
C VAL A 61 -9.17 2.26 -3.29
N GLY A 62 -8.67 2.91 -4.33
CA GLY A 62 -9.46 3.85 -5.15
C GLY A 62 -10.12 3.15 -6.35
N ARG A 63 -9.45 3.23 -7.51
CA ARG A 63 -9.97 2.76 -8.81
C ARG A 63 -10.62 1.35 -8.79
N PRO A 64 -10.02 0.31 -8.18
CA PRO A 64 -10.65 -1.01 -8.15
C PRO A 64 -12.06 -0.99 -7.53
N VAL A 65 -12.25 -0.26 -6.43
CA VAL A 65 -13.56 -0.15 -5.76
C VAL A 65 -14.58 0.55 -6.67
N MET A 66 -14.15 1.60 -7.39
CA MET A 66 -15.01 2.30 -8.35
C MET A 66 -15.37 1.44 -9.55
N TYR A 67 -14.47 0.55 -10.00
CA TYR A 67 -14.79 -0.40 -11.08
C TYR A 67 -15.81 -1.43 -10.64
N GLY A 68 -15.63 -2.01 -9.44
CA GLY A 68 -16.65 -2.88 -8.85
C GLY A 68 -17.99 -2.16 -8.70
N TYR A 69 -17.96 -0.90 -8.27
CA TYR A 69 -19.15 -0.06 -8.19
C TYR A 69 -19.83 0.16 -9.54
N GLY A 70 -19.07 0.42 -10.60
CA GLY A 70 -19.61 0.60 -11.95
C GLY A 70 -20.26 -0.67 -12.50
N ILE A 71 -19.79 -1.86 -12.10
CA ILE A 71 -20.29 -3.16 -12.59
C ILE A 71 -21.54 -3.61 -11.82
N ASN A 72 -21.51 -3.59 -10.49
CA ASN A 72 -22.58 -4.14 -9.65
C ASN A 72 -22.91 -3.26 -8.43
N GLY A 73 -22.77 -1.95 -8.58
CA GLY A 73 -23.07 -0.97 -7.54
C GLY A 73 -22.34 -1.26 -6.22
N LYS A 74 -23.04 -1.06 -5.11
CA LYS A 74 -22.49 -1.28 -3.77
C LYS A 74 -21.95 -2.70 -3.58
N GLU A 75 -22.61 -3.73 -4.11
CA GLU A 75 -22.15 -5.10 -3.94
C GLU A 75 -20.87 -5.37 -4.73
N GLY A 76 -20.74 -4.87 -5.96
CA GLY A 76 -19.49 -5.00 -6.70
C GLY A 76 -18.32 -4.28 -6.03
N ALA A 77 -18.55 -3.10 -5.44
CA ALA A 77 -17.53 -2.40 -4.65
C ALA A 77 -17.09 -3.22 -3.43
N LYS A 78 -18.04 -3.86 -2.74
CA LYS A 78 -17.80 -4.73 -1.58
C LYS A 78 -17.06 -6.02 -1.98
N GLU A 79 -17.44 -6.66 -3.08
CA GLU A 79 -16.79 -7.86 -3.61
C GLU A 79 -15.32 -7.60 -3.93
N VAL A 80 -14.99 -6.44 -4.51
CA VAL A 80 -13.60 -6.04 -4.75
C VAL A 80 -12.82 -5.94 -3.44
N LEU A 81 -13.38 -5.28 -2.41
CA LEU A 81 -12.72 -5.17 -1.11
C LEU A 81 -12.55 -6.53 -0.41
N GLN A 82 -13.56 -7.40 -0.50
CA GLN A 82 -13.50 -8.75 0.06
C GLN A 82 -12.46 -9.63 -0.66
N GLY A 83 -12.41 -9.56 -1.99
CA GLY A 83 -11.40 -10.26 -2.78
C GLY A 83 -9.98 -9.81 -2.44
N LEU A 84 -9.77 -8.49 -2.31
CA LEU A 84 -8.48 -7.92 -1.93
C LEU A 84 -8.06 -8.33 -0.51
N LEU A 85 -9.02 -8.40 0.42
CA LEU A 85 -8.79 -8.84 1.78
C LEU A 85 -8.42 -10.34 1.82
N ALA A 86 -9.09 -11.17 1.02
CA ALA A 86 -8.76 -12.59 0.90
C ALA A 86 -7.35 -12.79 0.31
N ASP A 87 -7.01 -12.04 -0.74
CA ASP A 87 -5.68 -12.07 -1.36
C ASP A 87 -4.58 -11.57 -0.40
N PHE A 88 -4.89 -10.59 0.46
CA PHE A 88 -3.99 -10.15 1.53
C PHE A 88 -3.67 -11.27 2.53
N TYR A 89 -4.70 -11.95 3.05
CA TYR A 89 -4.49 -13.07 3.97
C TYR A 89 -3.75 -14.24 3.30
N LEU A 90 -4.07 -14.53 2.04
CA LEU A 90 -3.37 -15.55 1.26
C LEU A 90 -1.89 -15.19 1.07
N SER A 91 -1.59 -13.94 0.71
CA SER A 91 -0.22 -13.44 0.54
C SER A 91 0.59 -13.56 1.83
N MET A 92 0.00 -13.21 2.98
CA MET A 92 0.63 -13.39 4.28
C MET A 92 0.89 -14.87 4.60
N ALA A 93 -0.10 -15.74 4.34
CA ALA A 93 0.02 -17.17 4.60
C ALA A 93 1.14 -17.81 3.77
N ILE A 94 1.22 -17.50 2.47
CA ILE A 94 2.27 -18.00 1.57
C ILE A 94 3.66 -17.46 1.98
N ALA A 95 3.73 -16.20 2.43
CA ALA A 95 4.97 -15.58 2.89
C ALA A 95 5.39 -16.01 4.30
N GLY A 96 4.59 -16.82 5.01
CA GLY A 96 4.87 -17.24 6.38
C GLY A 96 4.74 -16.11 7.41
N ILE A 97 3.91 -15.10 7.14
CA ILE A 97 3.66 -13.95 8.02
C ILE A 97 2.42 -14.25 8.88
N PRO A 98 2.58 -14.55 10.18
CA PRO A 98 1.48 -15.07 10.99
C PRO A 98 0.47 -14.01 11.43
N SER A 99 0.87 -12.73 11.45
CA SER A 99 -0.02 -11.63 11.82
C SER A 99 0.34 -10.34 11.10
N ILE A 100 -0.60 -9.39 11.05
CA ILE A 100 -0.37 -8.07 10.44
C ILE A 100 0.79 -7.33 11.14
N ALA A 101 1.00 -7.57 12.44
CA ALA A 101 2.11 -6.98 13.18
C ALA A 101 3.49 -7.52 12.74
N ASP A 102 3.51 -8.67 12.06
CA ASP A 102 4.71 -9.29 11.50
C ASP A 102 5.00 -8.85 10.06
N CYS A 103 4.10 -8.08 9.42
CA CYS A 103 4.39 -7.35 8.18
C CYS A 103 5.39 -6.23 8.51
N ARG A 104 6.66 -6.58 8.57
CA ARG A 104 7.77 -5.67 8.89
C ARG A 104 8.80 -5.68 7.78
N ARG A 105 9.67 -4.67 7.75
CA ARG A 105 10.62 -4.45 6.65
C ARG A 105 11.53 -5.65 6.40
N GLU A 106 11.80 -6.49 7.41
CA GLU A 106 12.63 -7.68 7.33
C GLU A 106 12.06 -8.77 6.41
N VAL A 107 10.74 -8.77 6.16
CA VAL A 107 10.11 -9.72 5.21
C VAL A 107 10.30 -9.27 3.75
N LEU A 108 10.84 -8.07 3.51
CA LEU A 108 11.04 -7.51 2.19
C LEU A 108 12.50 -7.54 1.79
N ARG A 109 12.75 -7.91 0.52
CA ARG A 109 14.04 -7.71 -0.13
C ARG A 109 13.87 -6.70 -1.26
N ARG A 110 14.67 -5.62 -1.23
CA ARG A 110 14.76 -4.72 -2.38
C ARG A 110 15.50 -5.45 -3.50
N VAL A 111 14.86 -5.56 -4.65
CA VAL A 111 15.45 -6.08 -5.88
C VAL A 111 15.59 -4.91 -6.84
N GLN A 112 16.75 -4.80 -7.48
CA GLN A 112 16.98 -3.85 -8.58
C GLN A 112 16.91 -4.63 -9.89
N TYR A 113 16.02 -4.21 -10.77
CA TYR A 113 15.92 -4.72 -12.13
C TYR A 113 16.66 -3.78 -13.10
N GLY A 114 17.19 -4.33 -14.19
CA GLY A 114 17.75 -3.52 -15.27
C GLY A 114 16.63 -2.69 -15.91
N GLY A 115 16.64 -1.38 -15.68
CA GLY A 115 15.55 -0.48 -16.07
C GLY A 115 14.99 0.37 -14.92
N ASP A 116 15.37 0.08 -13.66
CA ASP A 116 15.07 0.91 -12.47
C ASP A 116 15.89 2.22 -12.46
N LEU A 117 16.06 2.83 -13.64
CA LEU A 117 16.53 4.20 -13.76
C LEU A 117 15.50 5.05 -13.03
N LYS A 118 15.92 5.65 -11.91
CA LYS A 118 15.17 6.69 -11.20
C LYS A 118 14.47 7.54 -12.25
N ALA A 119 13.14 7.61 -12.18
CA ALA A 119 12.35 8.49 -13.04
C ALA A 119 13.12 9.82 -13.15
N SER A 120 13.58 10.08 -14.36
CA SER A 120 14.82 10.77 -14.67
C SER A 120 14.84 12.24 -14.24
N LEU A 121 15.97 12.64 -13.60
CA LEU A 121 16.40 13.96 -13.09
C LEU A 121 16.06 14.27 -11.63
#